data_AF-A0A3C0B3V4-F1
#
_entry.id   AF-A0A3C0B3V4-F1
#
_cell.length_a   1.000
_cell.length_b   1.000
_cell.length_c   1.000
_cell.angle_alpha   90.00
_cell.angle_beta   90.00
_cell.angle_gamma   90.00
#
_symmetry.space_group_name_H-M   'P 1'
#
loop_
_entity.id
_entity.type
_entity.pdbx_description
1 polymer ?
#
loop_
_entity_poly.entity_id
_entity_poly.type
_entity_poly.pdbx_seq_one_letter_code
_entity_poly.pdbx_strand_id
1 'polypeptide(L)'
;MSYKKIFWGVILVIIGTLFILKNVGLVYFDWVTLWRLWPLVLILWGISIIPVKDYLKLIFSIIAILLSVLLVNRYDRTGYYRFGWRHSDPQSEWRDGNRKYDKTFEDEQQLFQPYDSAINRVELKLEAAAGEFKLADNIDDDKLLTFFKQGTIANYSMISRDEDSSRFIELNMQESKIRMDNRGNRVKIGLNPRVIWDFDFDIGASSI
;
A
#
# COMPACT_ATOMS: atom_id res chain seq x y z
N MET A 1 7.33 -45.51 26.80
CA MET A 1 7.15 -45.02 25.40
C MET A 1 7.88 -43.70 25.26
N SER A 2 8.63 -43.49 24.18
CA SER A 2 9.46 -42.29 24.02
C SER A 2 8.57 -41.05 23.84
N TYR A 3 8.44 -40.26 24.89
CA TYR A 3 7.62 -39.04 24.95
C TYR A 3 7.92 -38.08 23.78
N LYS A 4 9.17 -38.08 23.30
CA LYS A 4 9.63 -37.30 22.13
C LYS A 4 8.87 -37.67 20.85
N LYS A 5 8.60 -38.96 20.60
CA LYS A 5 7.91 -39.41 19.38
C LYS A 5 6.42 -39.06 19.41
N ILE A 6 5.79 -39.15 20.57
CA ILE A 6 4.38 -38.80 20.77
C ILE A 6 4.20 -37.27 20.62
N PHE A 7 5.11 -36.48 21.19
CA PHE A 7 5.08 -35.02 21.09
C PHE A 7 5.11 -34.55 19.63
N TRP A 8 6.03 -35.08 18.82
CA TRP A 8 6.13 -34.74 17.41
C TRP A 8 4.91 -35.21 16.61
N GLY A 9 4.36 -36.38 16.91
CA GLY A 9 3.13 -36.87 16.28
C GLY A 9 1.94 -35.96 16.56
N VAL A 10 1.74 -35.55 17.82
CA VAL A 10 0.65 -34.65 18.22
C VAL A 10 0.80 -33.27 17.57
N ILE A 11 2.01 -32.72 17.51
CA ILE A 11 2.29 -31.46 16.79
C ILE A 11 1.88 -31.55 15.32
N LEU A 12 2.23 -32.66 14.65
CA LEU A 12 1.96 -32.84 13.22
C LEU A 12 0.45 -32.95 12.96
N VAL A 13 -0.28 -33.66 13.84
CA VAL A 13 -1.74 -33.74 13.80
C VAL A 13 -2.39 -32.37 14.01
N ILE A 14 -1.91 -31.57 14.96
CA ILE A 14 -2.44 -30.22 15.22
C ILE A 14 -2.18 -29.29 14.03
N ILE A 15 -0.98 -29.30 13.46
CA ILE A 15 -0.64 -28.49 12.28
C ILE A 15 -1.50 -28.91 11.09
N GLY A 16 -1.64 -30.21 10.82
CA GLY A 16 -2.49 -30.71 9.75
C GLY A 16 -3.96 -30.33 9.92
N THR A 17 -4.48 -30.42 11.14
CA THR A 17 -5.84 -30.00 11.47
C THR A 17 -6.04 -28.51 11.22
N LEU A 18 -5.11 -27.65 11.67
CA LEU A 18 -5.15 -26.21 11.43
C LEU A 18 -5.13 -25.86 9.94
N PHE A 19 -4.33 -26.57 9.14
CA PHE A 19 -4.28 -26.36 7.69
C PHE A 19 -5.60 -26.70 6.99
N ILE A 20 -6.25 -27.79 7.41
CA ILE A 20 -7.58 -28.17 6.89
C ILE A 20 -8.60 -27.09 7.27
N LEU A 21 -8.62 -26.65 8.52
CA LEU A 21 -9.55 -25.61 9.00
C LEU A 21 -9.37 -24.28 8.25
N LYS A 22 -8.12 -23.94 7.87
CA LYS A 22 -7.83 -22.77 7.01
C LYS A 22 -8.40 -22.94 5.61
N ASN A 23 -8.23 -24.11 5.01
CA ASN A 23 -8.70 -24.38 3.64
C ASN A 23 -10.23 -24.33 3.55
N VAL A 24 -10.94 -24.86 4.57
CA VAL A 24 -12.41 -24.83 4.65
C VAL A 24 -12.94 -23.41 4.96
N GLY A 25 -12.07 -22.41 5.16
CA GLY A 25 -12.46 -21.03 5.43
C GLY A 25 -13.10 -20.82 6.81
N LEU A 26 -13.01 -21.83 7.69
CA LEU A 26 -13.48 -21.75 9.08
C LEU A 26 -12.58 -20.85 9.92
N VAL A 27 -11.29 -20.77 9.59
CA VAL A 27 -10.34 -19.89 10.27
C VAL A 27 -9.42 -19.17 9.30
N TYR A 28 -9.31 -17.86 9.45
CA TYR A 28 -8.40 -17.01 8.70
C TYR A 28 -7.12 -16.83 9.52
N PHE A 29 -6.03 -17.49 9.13
CA PHE A 29 -4.72 -17.29 9.74
C PHE A 29 -3.70 -16.88 8.68
N ASP A 30 -3.04 -15.74 8.90
CA ASP A 30 -1.86 -15.33 8.16
C ASP A 30 -0.59 -15.88 8.81
N TRP A 31 0.45 -16.07 7.99
CA TRP A 31 1.78 -16.49 8.46
C TRP A 31 2.35 -15.52 9.51
N VAL A 32 2.04 -14.23 9.35
CA VAL A 32 2.42 -13.17 10.30
C VAL A 32 1.68 -13.34 11.64
N THR A 33 0.42 -13.75 11.62
CA THR A 33 -0.37 -14.00 12.83
C THR A 33 0.20 -15.18 13.61
N LEU A 34 0.63 -16.25 12.94
CA LEU A 34 1.33 -17.38 13.58
C LEU A 34 2.62 -16.94 14.26
N TRP A 35 3.44 -16.11 13.59
CA TRP A 35 4.65 -15.55 14.19
C TRP A 35 4.34 -14.66 15.39
N ARG A 36 3.21 -13.97 15.42
CA ARG A 36 2.76 -13.13 16.55
C ARG A 36 2.38 -13.94 17.79
N LEU A 37 2.21 -15.26 17.68
CA LEU A 37 1.95 -16.17 18.81
C LEU A 37 3.23 -16.60 19.55
N TRP A 38 4.39 -16.03 19.23
CA TRP A 38 5.63 -16.25 19.99
C TRP A 38 5.49 -16.02 21.53
N PRO A 39 4.68 -15.08 22.05
CA PRO A 39 4.51 -14.92 23.50
C PRO A 39 3.86 -16.14 24.16
N LEU A 40 3.04 -16.88 23.40
CA LEU A 40 2.37 -18.10 23.86
C LEU A 40 3.39 -19.21 24.12
N VAL A 41 4.43 -19.30 23.29
CA VAL A 41 5.55 -20.23 23.49
C VAL A 41 6.27 -19.91 24.79
N LEU A 42 6.51 -18.63 25.08
CA LEU A 42 7.13 -18.20 26.34
C LEU A 42 6.25 -18.50 27.56
N ILE A 43 4.92 -18.32 27.46
CA ILE A 43 3.98 -18.66 28.53
C ILE A 43 4.01 -20.17 28.80
N LEU A 44 3.97 -21.00 27.74
CA LEU A 44 4.06 -22.45 27.88
C LEU A 44 5.40 -22.91 28.46
N TRP A 45 6.50 -22.26 28.05
CA TRP A 45 7.82 -22.49 28.64
C TRP A 45 7.87 -22.11 30.12
N GLY A 46 7.30 -20.97 30.49
CA GLY A 46 7.19 -20.51 31.87
C GLY A 46 6.42 -21.50 32.74
N ILE A 47 5.24 -21.96 32.29
CA ILE A 47 4.42 -22.95 33.01
C ILE A 47 5.18 -24.28 33.20
N SER A 48 6.01 -24.67 32.24
CA SER A 48 6.80 -25.91 32.33
C SER A 48 7.81 -25.89 33.48
N ILE A 49 8.39 -24.72 33.76
CA ILE A 49 9.42 -24.52 34.81
C ILE A 49 8.80 -24.50 36.21
N ILE A 50 7.51 -24.18 36.34
CA ILE A 50 6.85 -24.14 37.66
C ILE A 50 6.73 -25.57 38.23
N PRO A 51 7.20 -25.84 39.46
CA PRO A 51 7.06 -27.13 40.13
C PRO A 51 5.65 -27.29 40.73
N VAL A 52 4.62 -27.24 39.89
CA VAL A 52 3.22 -27.49 40.26
C VAL A 52 2.77 -28.88 39.81
N LYS A 53 1.75 -29.42 40.48
CA LYS A 53 1.17 -30.74 40.18
C LYS A 53 0.67 -30.83 38.74
N ASP A 54 0.83 -31.99 38.10
CA ASP A 54 0.61 -32.19 36.66
C ASP A 54 -0.79 -31.78 36.18
N TYR A 55 -1.83 -31.97 37.01
CA TYR A 55 -3.19 -31.56 36.67
C TYR A 55 -3.36 -30.03 36.60
N LEU A 56 -2.62 -29.27 37.41
CA LEU A 56 -2.65 -27.80 37.36
C LEU A 56 -1.96 -27.29 36.08
N LYS A 57 -0.84 -27.90 35.68
CA LYS A 57 -0.17 -27.57 34.41
C LYS A 57 -1.10 -27.78 33.22
N LEU A 58 -1.86 -28.87 33.23
CA LEU A 58 -2.84 -29.20 32.20
C LEU A 58 -3.97 -28.16 32.15
N ILE A 59 -4.52 -27.76 33.31
CA ILE A 59 -5.56 -26.72 33.40
C ILE A 59 -5.03 -25.38 32.87
N PHE A 60 -3.85 -24.94 33.30
CA PHE A 60 -3.25 -23.68 32.83
C PHE A 60 -2.95 -23.70 31.34
N SER A 61 -2.53 -24.84 30.79
CA SER A 61 -2.33 -25.03 29.35
C SER A 61 -3.63 -24.88 28.56
N ILE A 62 -4.71 -25.53 29.00
CA ILE A 62 -6.02 -25.42 28.34
C ILE A 62 -6.53 -23.98 28.41
N ILE A 63 -6.40 -23.33 29.56
CA ILE A 63 -6.79 -21.93 29.74
C ILE A 63 -5.97 -21.03 28.81
N ALA A 64 -4.66 -21.22 28.69
CA ALA A 64 -3.81 -20.42 27.81
C ALA A 64 -4.20 -20.58 26.32
N ILE A 65 -4.52 -21.80 25.90
CA ILE A 65 -5.01 -22.08 24.54
C ILE A 65 -6.36 -21.40 24.31
N LEU A 66 -7.30 -21.54 25.24
CA LEU A 66 -8.63 -20.93 25.15
C LEU A 66 -8.53 -19.39 25.09
N LEU A 67 -7.66 -18.81 25.93
CA LEU A 67 -7.40 -17.38 25.95
C LEU A 67 -6.78 -16.91 24.64
N SER A 68 -5.83 -17.65 24.08
CA SER A 68 -5.21 -17.31 22.80
C SER A 68 -6.22 -17.34 21.66
N VAL A 69 -7.09 -18.34 21.60
CA VAL A 69 -8.15 -18.44 20.58
C VAL A 69 -9.14 -17.27 20.74
N LEU A 70 -9.51 -16.92 21.98
CA LEU A 70 -10.37 -15.77 22.26
C LEU A 70 -9.71 -14.44 21.88
N LEU A 71 -8.42 -14.27 22.17
CA LEU A 71 -7.67 -13.07 21.81
C LEU A 71 -7.59 -12.95 20.29
N VAL A 72 -7.22 -14.00 19.56
CA VAL A 72 -7.19 -13.97 18.09
C VAL A 72 -8.58 -13.63 17.53
N ASN A 73 -9.65 -14.26 18.02
CA ASN A 73 -11.01 -14.00 17.54
C ASN A 73 -11.50 -12.57 17.85
N ARG A 74 -11.13 -12.01 19.01
CA ARG A 74 -11.46 -10.62 19.39
C ARG A 74 -10.61 -9.58 18.64
N TYR A 75 -9.33 -9.86 18.40
CA TYR A 75 -8.41 -8.95 17.71
C TYR A 75 -8.50 -9.02 16.19
N ASP A 76 -9.05 -10.09 15.61
CA ASP A 76 -9.38 -10.15 14.18
C ASP A 76 -10.55 -9.24 13.78
N ARG A 77 -11.22 -8.57 14.74
CA ARG A 77 -12.17 -7.49 14.44
C ARG A 77 -11.55 -6.10 14.33
N THR A 78 -10.27 -5.94 14.65
CA THR A 78 -9.51 -4.72 14.31
C THR A 78 -8.73 -4.98 13.03
N GLY A 79 -9.43 -4.75 11.92
CA GLY A 79 -9.01 -5.13 10.57
C GLY A 79 -7.59 -4.71 10.23
N TYR A 80 -6.71 -5.70 10.13
CA TYR A 80 -5.50 -5.62 9.34
C TYR A 80 -5.34 -6.97 8.62
N TYR A 81 -5.08 -6.87 7.30
CA TYR A 81 -4.85 -7.95 6.34
C TYR A 81 -6.09 -8.64 5.76
N ARG A 82 -6.88 -7.89 4.97
CA ARG A 82 -7.57 -8.47 3.81
C ARG A 82 -6.58 -8.51 2.64
N PHE A 83 -5.89 -9.65 2.46
CA PHE A 83 -5.34 -9.99 1.15
C PHE A 83 -6.48 -10.51 0.28
N GLY A 84 -7.29 -9.58 -0.22
CA GLY A 84 -8.20 -9.83 -1.32
C GLY A 84 -7.56 -9.30 -2.58
N TRP A 85 -7.23 -10.19 -3.52
CA TRP A 85 -7.07 -9.79 -4.92
C TRP A 85 -8.46 -9.43 -5.44
N ARG A 86 -8.94 -8.25 -5.04
CA ARG A 86 -10.12 -7.64 -5.59
C ARG A 86 -9.60 -6.88 -6.79
N HIS A 87 -9.66 -7.51 -7.96
CA HIS A 87 -9.60 -6.80 -9.24
C HIS A 87 -10.72 -5.77 -9.19
N SER A 88 -10.34 -4.58 -8.75
CA SER A 88 -11.16 -3.40 -8.80
C SER A 88 -10.62 -2.71 -10.03
N ASP A 89 -11.09 -3.15 -11.20
CA ASP A 89 -10.94 -2.35 -12.40
C ASP A 89 -11.52 -0.98 -12.05
N PRO A 90 -10.71 0.09 -12.01
CA PRO A 90 -11.23 1.41 -11.76
C PRO A 90 -11.90 1.86 -13.05
N GLN A 91 -13.14 1.41 -13.27
CA GLN A 91 -14.04 2.11 -14.18
C GLN A 91 -14.47 3.40 -13.47
N SER A 92 -13.58 4.38 -13.47
CA SER A 92 -13.92 5.75 -13.12
C SER A 92 -14.64 6.37 -14.32
N GLU A 93 -15.95 6.14 -14.40
CA GLU A 93 -16.82 7.02 -15.17
C GLU A 93 -16.91 8.36 -14.43
N TRP A 94 -16.37 9.38 -15.07
CA TRP A 94 -16.46 10.76 -14.67
C TRP A 94 -17.90 11.22 -14.75
N ARG A 95 -18.59 11.26 -13.60
CA ARG A 95 -19.82 12.01 -13.49
C ARG A 95 -19.52 13.30 -12.74
N ASP A 96 -19.40 14.37 -13.52
CA ASP A 96 -19.36 15.75 -13.07
C ASP A 96 -20.57 16.00 -12.17
N GLY A 97 -20.37 16.01 -10.86
CA GLY A 97 -21.49 15.79 -9.94
C GLY A 97 -21.10 15.75 -8.49
N ASN A 98 -20.40 16.79 -8.02
CA ASN A 98 -20.47 17.38 -6.68
C ASN A 98 -20.85 16.43 -5.51
N ARG A 99 -20.16 15.30 -5.36
CA ARG A 99 -20.28 14.42 -4.19
C ARG A 99 -18.90 14.10 -3.63
N LYS A 100 -18.58 14.81 -2.55
CA LYS A 100 -17.43 14.62 -1.68
C LYS A 100 -17.47 13.21 -1.06
N TYR A 101 -16.87 12.24 -1.74
CA TYR A 101 -16.24 11.12 -1.06
C TYR A 101 -14.80 11.55 -0.77
N ASP A 102 -14.65 12.22 0.37
CA ASP A 102 -13.39 12.76 0.88
C ASP A 102 -12.55 11.58 1.40
N LYS A 103 -11.84 10.90 0.49
CA LYS A 103 -10.57 10.27 0.87
C LYS A 103 -9.58 11.42 0.91
N THR A 104 -9.43 12.03 2.08
CA THR A 104 -8.48 13.12 2.30
C THR A 104 -7.08 12.59 2.02
N PHE A 105 -6.59 12.83 0.81
CA PHE A 105 -5.19 12.68 0.48
C PHE A 105 -4.50 13.87 1.14
N GLU A 106 -3.88 13.66 2.29
CA GLU A 106 -3.27 14.73 3.09
C GLU A 106 -2.09 15.42 2.38
N ASP A 107 -1.56 14.84 1.30
CA ASP A 107 -0.43 15.36 0.53
C ASP A 107 -0.86 15.72 -0.91
N GLU A 108 -1.22 16.98 -1.11
CA GLU A 108 -1.47 17.59 -2.42
C GLU A 108 -0.30 18.51 -2.80
N GLN A 109 0.13 18.42 -4.05
CA GLN A 109 1.14 19.29 -4.61
C GLN A 109 0.70 19.80 -5.98
N GLN A 110 0.85 21.10 -6.19
CA GLN A 110 0.62 21.74 -7.48
C GLN A 110 1.88 22.46 -7.94
N LEU A 111 2.29 22.21 -9.17
CA LEU A 111 3.37 22.91 -9.86
C LEU A 111 2.83 23.42 -11.20
N PHE A 112 3.34 24.55 -11.67
CA PHE A 112 2.94 25.09 -12.97
C PHE A 112 4.09 25.83 -13.63
N GLN A 113 4.07 25.85 -14.97
CA GLN A 113 4.96 26.65 -15.78
C GLN A 113 4.14 27.67 -16.58
N PRO A 114 4.50 28.97 -16.56
CA PRO A 114 3.82 29.98 -17.36
C PRO A 114 4.08 29.78 -18.85
N TYR A 115 3.08 30.13 -19.66
CA TYR A 115 3.20 30.16 -21.12
C TYR A 115 4.00 31.39 -21.56
N ASP A 116 4.97 31.16 -22.46
CA ASP A 116 5.70 32.21 -23.15
C ASP A 116 5.52 32.02 -24.65
N SER A 117 5.04 33.06 -25.33
CA SER A 117 4.82 33.09 -26.77
C SER A 117 6.07 32.89 -27.61
N ALA A 118 7.27 33.02 -27.05
CA ALA A 118 8.53 32.76 -27.75
C ALA A 118 8.82 31.25 -27.93
N ILE A 119 8.10 30.38 -27.21
CA ILE A 119 8.35 28.94 -27.15
C ILE A 119 7.41 28.20 -28.09
N ASN A 120 7.98 27.42 -29.01
CA ASN A 120 7.22 26.64 -29.99
C ASN A 120 7.32 25.14 -29.75
N ARG A 121 8.37 24.70 -29.03
CA ARG A 121 8.64 23.29 -28.73
C ARG A 121 8.93 23.12 -27.24
N VAL A 122 8.41 22.05 -26.65
CA VAL A 122 8.67 21.69 -25.26
C VAL A 122 9.08 20.24 -25.18
N GLU A 123 10.19 19.97 -24.52
CA GLU A 123 10.60 18.62 -24.14
C GLU A 123 10.25 18.40 -22.67
N LEU A 124 9.41 17.42 -22.40
CA LEU A 124 8.95 17.08 -21.07
C LEU A 124 9.54 15.74 -20.65
N LYS A 125 10.47 15.79 -19.70
CA LYS A 125 10.97 14.61 -19.01
C LYS A 125 10.25 14.44 -17.68
N LEU A 126 9.59 13.29 -17.50
CA LEU A 126 8.84 12.96 -16.29
C LEU A 126 9.34 11.65 -15.70
N GLU A 127 9.88 11.71 -14.48
CA GLU A 127 10.22 10.54 -13.68
C GLU A 127 9.14 10.32 -12.63
N ALA A 128 8.37 9.26 -12.75
CA ALA A 128 7.24 9.02 -11.87
C ALA A 128 7.16 7.58 -11.36
N ALA A 129 6.85 7.44 -10.07
CA ALA A 129 6.69 6.14 -9.43
C ALA A 129 5.31 5.52 -9.73
N ALA A 130 4.98 4.43 -9.01
CA ALA A 130 3.73 3.71 -9.18
C ALA A 130 2.50 4.59 -8.91
N GLY A 131 1.51 4.58 -9.81
CA GLY A 131 0.33 5.44 -9.68
C GLY A 131 -0.60 5.44 -10.89
N GLU A 132 -1.62 6.30 -10.81
CA GLU A 132 -2.58 6.58 -11.87
C GLU A 132 -2.23 7.93 -12.52
N PHE A 133 -2.00 7.95 -13.82
CA PHE A 133 -1.65 9.15 -14.59
C PHE A 133 -2.80 9.56 -15.48
N LYS A 134 -3.10 10.85 -15.53
CA LYS A 134 -4.16 11.39 -16.40
C LYS A 134 -3.73 12.71 -17.04
N LEU A 135 -4.03 12.86 -18.32
CA LEU A 135 -3.96 14.16 -18.98
C LEU A 135 -5.23 14.95 -18.67
N ALA A 136 -5.07 16.25 -18.38
CA ALA A 136 -6.17 17.18 -18.23
C ALA A 136 -6.57 17.72 -19.60
N ASP A 137 -7.86 17.62 -19.93
CA ASP A 137 -8.38 18.02 -21.24
C ASP A 137 -8.39 19.54 -21.45
N ASN A 138 -8.45 20.31 -20.35
CA ASN A 138 -8.51 21.77 -20.39
C ASN A 138 -7.47 22.37 -19.45
N ILE A 139 -6.63 23.26 -19.99
CA ILE A 139 -5.76 24.14 -19.19
C ILE A 139 -6.03 25.60 -19.53
N ASP A 140 -5.71 26.49 -18.60
CA ASP A 140 -5.75 27.93 -18.84
C ASP A 140 -4.69 28.33 -19.90
N ASP A 141 -5.06 29.21 -20.83
CA ASP A 141 -4.20 29.67 -21.94
C ASP A 141 -2.90 30.35 -21.49
N ASP A 142 -2.84 30.83 -20.25
CA ASP A 142 -1.68 31.50 -19.64
C ASP A 142 -0.65 30.51 -19.07
N LYS A 143 -0.96 29.21 -19.05
CA LYS A 143 -0.09 28.15 -18.53
C LYS A 143 0.42 27.29 -19.68
N LEU A 144 1.71 26.97 -19.61
CA LEU A 144 2.34 26.02 -20.52
C LEU A 144 2.10 24.59 -20.04
N LEU A 145 2.32 24.37 -18.74
CA LEU A 145 2.19 23.08 -18.09
C LEU A 145 1.59 23.26 -16.70
N THR A 146 0.69 22.37 -16.33
CA THR A 146 0.21 22.23 -14.96
C THR A 146 0.42 20.80 -14.49
N PHE A 147 0.91 20.65 -13.27
CA PHE A 147 1.16 19.36 -12.66
C PHE A 147 0.48 19.34 -11.30
N PHE A 148 -0.45 18.41 -11.14
CA PHE A 148 -1.16 18.19 -9.89
C PHE A 148 -0.90 16.78 -9.41
N LYS A 149 -0.42 16.66 -8.19
CA LYS A 149 -0.17 15.38 -7.53
C LYS A 149 -1.03 15.29 -6.29
N GLN A 150 -1.64 14.13 -6.10
CA GLN A 150 -2.43 13.79 -4.94
C GLN A 150 -2.05 12.39 -4.49
N GLY A 151 -1.46 12.27 -3.30
CA GLY A 151 -0.92 10.98 -2.84
C GLY A 151 0.19 11.13 -1.82
N THR A 152 0.47 10.05 -1.10
CA THR A 152 1.55 10.00 -0.08
C THR A 152 2.89 9.55 -0.67
N ILE A 153 2.92 9.22 -1.97
CA ILE A 153 4.18 8.97 -2.69
C ILE A 153 4.86 10.33 -2.88
N ALA A 154 6.20 10.35 -2.83
CA ALA A 154 7.07 11.53 -2.82
C ALA A 154 6.60 12.78 -3.58
N ASN A 155 7.09 13.94 -3.13
CA ASN A 155 6.88 15.21 -3.81
C ASN A 155 7.79 15.32 -5.05
N TYR A 156 7.41 16.16 -5.99
CA TYR A 156 8.11 16.39 -7.24
C TYR A 156 8.84 17.73 -7.20
N SER A 157 10.02 17.81 -7.82
CA SER A 157 10.66 19.06 -8.21
C SER A 157 10.48 19.27 -9.71
N MET A 158 10.18 20.52 -10.09
CA MET A 158 10.15 20.94 -11.49
C MET A 158 11.34 21.86 -11.76
N ILE A 159 12.12 21.55 -12.79
CA ILE A 159 13.22 22.37 -13.29
C ILE A 159 12.93 22.70 -14.75
N SER A 160 13.08 23.97 -15.13
CA SER A 160 12.91 24.43 -16.51
C SER A 160 14.18 25.08 -17.03
N ARG A 161 14.55 24.76 -18.28
CA ARG A 161 15.64 25.42 -19.00
C ARG A 161 15.16 25.81 -20.39
N ASP A 162 15.50 27.03 -20.80
CA ASP A 162 15.19 27.54 -22.12
C ASP A 162 16.41 27.42 -23.03
N GLU A 163 16.19 26.94 -24.25
CA GLU A 163 17.19 26.87 -25.30
C GLU A 163 16.55 27.35 -26.61
N ASP A 164 16.90 28.57 -27.00
CA ASP A 164 16.35 29.29 -28.16
C ASP A 164 14.82 29.37 -28.19
N SER A 165 14.17 28.48 -28.94
CA SER A 165 12.70 28.38 -29.10
C SER A 165 12.11 27.10 -28.49
N SER A 166 12.95 26.34 -27.79
CA SER A 166 12.61 25.11 -27.11
C SER A 166 12.74 25.27 -25.60
N ARG A 167 11.82 24.68 -24.84
CA ARG A 167 11.89 24.64 -23.37
C ARG A 167 11.98 23.19 -22.92
N PHE A 168 12.97 22.91 -22.08
CA PHE A 168 13.13 21.63 -21.40
C PHE A 168 12.51 21.73 -20.02
N ILE A 169 11.59 20.82 -19.71
CA ILE A 169 10.93 20.71 -18.41
C ILE A 169 11.24 19.34 -17.85
N GLU A 170 11.90 19.31 -16.69
CA GLU A 170 12.23 18.08 -15.98
C GLU A 170 11.46 18.01 -14.67
N LEU A 171 10.65 16.96 -14.52
CA LEU A 171 9.86 16.64 -13.34
C LEU A 171 10.45 15.40 -12.67
N ASN A 172 11.20 15.63 -11.59
CA ASN A 172 11.88 14.56 -10.85
C ASN A 172 11.22 14.33 -9.49
N MET A 173 11.08 13.06 -9.15
CA MET A 173 10.61 12.64 -7.84
C MET A 173 11.71 12.89 -6.80
N GLN A 174 11.40 13.65 -5.75
CA GLN A 174 12.35 13.88 -4.66
C GLN A 174 12.43 12.64 -3.76
N GLU A 175 13.61 12.36 -3.21
CA GLU A 175 13.74 11.30 -2.21
C GLU A 175 12.85 11.61 -1.00
N SER A 176 11.92 10.71 -0.70
CA SER A 176 11.08 10.79 0.49
C SER A 176 11.02 9.45 1.19
N LYS A 177 10.81 9.47 2.51
CA LYS A 177 10.44 8.26 3.24
C LYS A 177 9.04 7.86 2.80
N ILE A 178 8.98 6.97 1.81
CA ILE A 178 7.71 6.40 1.30
C ILE A 178 7.01 5.75 2.49
N ARG A 179 5.98 6.41 3.02
CA ARG A 179 5.03 5.76 3.91
C ARG A 179 4.16 4.89 3.00
N MET A 180 4.41 3.59 3.08
CA MET A 180 3.67 2.52 2.40
C MET A 180 2.25 2.38 2.97
N ASP A 181 1.55 3.50 3.12
CA ASP A 181 0.13 3.53 3.36
C ASP A 181 -0.54 3.26 2.01
N ASN A 182 -1.57 2.41 1.99
CA ASN A 182 -2.26 1.93 0.78
C ASN A 182 -3.13 3.02 0.10
N ARG A 183 -2.69 4.29 0.12
CA ARG A 183 -3.46 5.43 -0.34
C ARG A 183 -3.29 5.69 -1.84
N GLY A 184 -2.30 5.09 -2.50
CA GLY A 184 -2.08 5.27 -3.94
C GLY A 184 -1.56 6.68 -4.29
N ASN A 185 -1.14 6.86 -5.53
CA ASN A 185 -0.65 8.13 -6.05
C ASN A 185 -1.35 8.45 -7.36
N ARG A 186 -1.85 9.67 -7.48
CA ARG A 186 -2.56 10.17 -8.66
C ARG A 186 -1.89 11.43 -9.15
N VAL A 187 -1.57 11.44 -10.43
CA VAL A 187 -0.92 12.56 -11.10
C VAL A 187 -1.81 13.02 -12.25
N LYS A 188 -2.13 14.31 -12.27
CA LYS A 188 -2.81 14.97 -13.38
C LYS A 188 -1.88 15.97 -14.02
N ILE A 189 -1.73 15.89 -15.33
CA ILE A 189 -0.85 16.77 -16.11
C ILE A 189 -1.71 17.50 -17.14
N GLY A 190 -1.68 18.82 -17.10
CA GLY A 190 -2.29 19.66 -18.13
C GLY A 190 -1.22 20.25 -19.04
N LEU A 191 -1.45 20.18 -20.35
CA LEU A 191 -0.49 20.57 -21.38
C LEU A 191 -1.12 21.58 -22.34
N ASN A 192 -0.36 22.61 -22.73
CA ASN A 192 -0.85 23.61 -23.67
C ASN A 192 -0.83 23.08 -25.11
N PRO A 193 -1.94 23.10 -25.85
CA PRO A 193 -2.00 22.58 -27.22
C PRO A 193 -1.35 23.50 -28.27
N ARG A 194 -0.91 24.71 -27.90
CA ARG A 194 -0.32 25.69 -28.84
C ARG A 194 1.15 25.42 -29.18
N VAL A 195 1.81 24.51 -28.46
CA VAL A 195 3.21 24.14 -28.65
C VAL A 195 3.34 22.68 -29.06
N ILE A 196 4.47 22.33 -29.66
CA ILE A 196 4.81 20.94 -30.00
C ILE A 196 5.47 20.30 -28.78
N TRP A 197 4.92 19.17 -28.32
CA TRP A 197 5.46 18.41 -27.20
C TRP A 197 6.32 17.23 -27.66
N ASP A 198 7.47 17.08 -27.03
CA ASP A 198 8.28 15.88 -27.02
C ASP A 198 8.24 15.28 -25.61
N PHE A 199 8.08 13.97 -25.49
CA PHE A 199 7.80 13.32 -24.21
C PHE A 199 8.84 12.23 -23.93
N ASP A 200 9.50 12.35 -22.78
CA ASP A 200 10.35 11.32 -22.21
C ASP A 200 9.80 10.91 -20.84
N PHE A 201 9.18 9.74 -20.78
CA PHE A 201 8.46 9.26 -19.61
C PHE A 201 9.14 8.02 -19.03
N ASP A 202 9.74 8.17 -17.86
CA ASP A 202 10.21 7.06 -17.03
C ASP A 202 9.18 6.81 -15.92
N ILE A 203 8.25 5.89 -16.19
CA ILE A 203 7.15 5.57 -15.28
C ILE A 203 7.28 4.14 -14.79
N GLY A 204 7.30 3.98 -13.47
CA GLY A 204 7.25 2.68 -12.81
C GLY A 204 5.90 1.97 -12.97
N ALA A 205 5.58 1.04 -12.06
CA ALA A 205 4.34 0.24 -12.12
C ALA A 205 3.07 1.10 -12.04
N SER A 206 2.45 1.39 -13.19
CA SER A 206 1.39 2.40 -13.31
C SER A 206 0.25 1.97 -14.22
N SER A 207 -0.88 2.66 -14.07
CA SER A 207 -1.97 2.68 -15.05
C SER A 207 -1.99 4.06 -15.68
N ILE A 208 -1.97 4.09 -17.02
CA ILE A 208 -2.09 5.29 -17.84
C ILE A 208 -3.52 5.34 -18.41
#